data_AF-A0A2D5APL6-F1
#
_entry.id   AF-A0A2D5APL6-F1
#
_cell.length_a   1.000
_cell.length_b   1.000
_cell.length_c   1.000
_cell.angle_alpha   90.00
_cell.angle_beta   90.00
_cell.angle_gamma   90.00
#
_symmetry.space_group_name_H-M   'P 1'
#
loop_
_entity.id
_entity.type
_entity.pdbx_description
1 polymer ?
#
loop_
_entity_poly.entity_id
_entity_poly.type
_entity_poly.pdbx_seq_one_letter_code
_entity_poly.pdbx_strand_id
1 'polypeptide(L)'
;MSFLTRIFIFASLLIGSTAQGQDQPVVADKEKPAIMRRPLPPDAVVPVIPPTALDQNEVISKEPLSAHISAHISKLAQAEREKRLQFMKVVINDVVRLCQLDERQLDQLLLAAKGATERSMKNWHEQAERYFRARLKDADSDTAKEMLDDMAKVNFGGNRSKEEGESRELWKDTLSLVLNENQISRYEEVLKQRHLDRIDAFSSISMTTLDSHLRLTPDQKKGLGKLVYQAAVNHLDDVQRYWGDYLEKGMLMSLANANEDEALQEILTEGQFERLKSATANFDHFWDAKKRERQEKKKNEKDHGQKSKQPSPPVERQVN
;
A
#
# COMPACT_ATOMS: atom_id res chain seq x y z
N MET A 1 18.47 21.54 -8.70
CA MET A 1 17.40 20.51 -8.77
C MET A 1 16.52 20.69 -7.55
N SER A 2 15.19 20.76 -7.73
CA SER A 2 14.25 20.88 -6.60
C SER A 2 14.30 19.61 -5.73
N PHE A 3 14.09 19.77 -4.43
CA PHE A 3 13.92 18.68 -3.45
C PHE A 3 12.90 17.63 -3.92
N LEU A 4 11.82 18.05 -4.58
CA LEU A 4 10.83 17.16 -5.19
C LEU A 4 11.40 16.30 -6.32
N THR A 5 12.31 16.87 -7.12
CA THR A 5 12.98 16.14 -8.21
C THR A 5 13.92 15.08 -7.67
N ARG A 6 14.58 15.33 -6.53
CA ARG A 6 15.47 14.34 -5.87
C ARG A 6 14.67 13.17 -5.33
N ILE A 7 13.56 13.42 -4.62
CA ILE A 7 12.67 12.35 -4.10
C ILE A 7 12.08 11.48 -5.21
N PHE A 8 11.72 12.05 -6.37
CA PHE A 8 11.20 11.27 -7.50
C PHE A 8 12.26 10.45 -8.24
N ILE A 9 13.53 10.92 -8.27
CA ILE A 9 14.64 10.20 -8.91
C ILE A 9 15.13 9.02 -8.05
N PHE A 10 14.99 9.08 -6.73
CA PHE A 10 15.44 8.00 -5.83
C PHE A 10 14.69 6.67 -6.02
N ALA A 11 13.50 6.68 -6.62
CA ALA A 11 12.78 5.46 -7.03
C ALA A 11 13.33 4.81 -8.31
N SER A 12 14.36 5.37 -8.96
CA SER A 12 14.82 4.92 -10.28
C SER A 12 16.33 4.69 -10.42
N LEU A 13 17.13 4.90 -9.36
CA LEU A 13 18.60 5.02 -9.52
C LEU A 13 19.44 4.34 -8.43
N LEU A 14 19.09 3.11 -8.06
CA LEU A 14 19.93 2.25 -7.22
C LEU A 14 20.34 0.98 -7.97
N ILE A 15 21.33 1.12 -8.85
CA ILE A 15 22.12 0.00 -9.40
C ILE A 15 23.46 0.01 -8.67
N GLY A 16 23.71 -1.06 -7.91
CA GLY A 16 25.06 -1.54 -7.56
C GLY A 16 25.62 -1.07 -6.22
N SER A 17 25.51 -1.92 -5.20
CA SER A 17 26.60 -2.17 -4.24
C SER A 17 26.30 -3.40 -3.38
N THR A 18 27.35 -4.16 -3.07
CA THR A 18 27.33 -5.51 -2.47
C THR A 18 27.80 -5.55 -1.00
N ALA A 19 27.25 -6.52 -0.24
CA ALA A 19 27.73 -7.14 1.02
C ALA A 19 27.55 -6.29 2.31
N GLN A 20 27.38 -6.81 3.54
CA GLN A 20 27.65 -8.12 4.16
C GLN A 20 26.87 -8.22 5.50
N GLY A 21 26.40 -9.41 5.91
CA GLY A 21 25.43 -9.60 7.01
C GLY A 21 25.98 -9.77 8.43
N GLN A 22 25.08 -9.65 9.41
CA GLN A 22 25.25 -10.08 10.81
C GLN A 22 23.98 -10.76 11.33
N ASP A 23 24.18 -11.88 12.04
CA ASP A 23 23.16 -12.73 12.67
C ASP A 23 22.67 -12.17 14.02
N GLN A 24 21.38 -12.37 14.32
CA GLN A 24 20.86 -12.39 15.71
C GLN A 24 19.78 -13.47 15.91
N PRO A 25 19.64 -14.02 17.14
CA PRO A 25 18.83 -15.20 17.42
C PRO A 25 17.38 -14.92 17.83
N VAL A 26 16.54 -15.94 17.61
CA VAL A 26 15.09 -16.00 17.83
C VAL A 26 14.73 -16.39 19.27
N VAL A 27 13.78 -15.67 19.87
CA VAL A 27 13.08 -16.09 21.10
C VAL A 27 11.66 -16.54 20.73
N ALA A 28 11.33 -17.76 21.12
CA ALA A 28 10.02 -18.38 20.94
C ALA A 28 9.12 -18.08 22.14
N ASP A 29 7.83 -17.80 21.89
CA ASP A 29 6.83 -17.82 22.96
C ASP A 29 5.54 -18.51 22.52
N LYS A 30 4.96 -19.26 23.47
CA LYS A 30 4.00 -20.35 23.27
C LYS A 30 2.55 -19.88 23.36
N GLU A 31 1.70 -20.50 22.52
CA GLU A 31 0.23 -20.39 22.51
C GLU A 31 -0.46 -20.85 23.79
N LYS A 32 -1.66 -20.32 24.05
CA LYS A 32 -2.80 -21.10 24.60
C LYS A 32 -4.15 -20.63 24.01
N PRO A 33 -5.11 -21.56 23.78
CA PRO A 33 -6.37 -21.29 23.06
C PRO A 33 -7.56 -21.03 24.00
N ALA A 34 -8.59 -20.32 23.51
CA ALA A 34 -9.84 -20.08 24.25
C ALA A 34 -11.09 -20.57 23.48
N ILE A 35 -11.54 -21.77 23.89
CA ILE A 35 -12.90 -22.20 24.26
C ILE A 35 -14.12 -21.65 23.46
N MET A 36 -14.75 -22.57 22.72
CA MET A 36 -16.11 -22.49 22.17
C MET A 36 -17.20 -22.39 23.26
N ARG A 37 -18.26 -21.62 23.00
CA ARG A 37 -19.56 -21.73 23.70
C ARG A 37 -20.67 -22.08 22.70
N ARG A 38 -21.53 -23.03 23.09
CA ARG A 38 -22.74 -23.51 22.40
C ARG A 38 -24.01 -22.79 22.90
N PRO A 39 -25.14 -22.88 22.17
CA PRO A 39 -26.31 -22.01 22.28
C PRO A 39 -27.37 -22.49 23.30
N LEU A 40 -28.34 -21.62 23.63
CA LEU A 40 -29.51 -21.93 24.47
C LEU A 40 -30.81 -22.03 23.63
N PRO A 41 -31.77 -22.90 24.03
CA PRO A 41 -33.03 -23.17 23.32
C PRO A 41 -34.25 -22.41 23.94
N PRO A 42 -35.50 -22.61 23.43
CA PRO A 42 -36.55 -21.58 23.36
C PRO A 42 -37.67 -21.68 24.44
N ASP A 43 -38.56 -20.68 24.38
CA ASP A 43 -39.93 -20.60 24.87
C ASP A 43 -40.23 -20.50 26.38
N ALA A 44 -40.73 -19.33 26.78
CA ALA A 44 -41.72 -19.16 27.86
C ALA A 44 -42.73 -18.08 27.46
N VAL A 45 -44.02 -18.38 27.65
CA VAL A 45 -45.19 -17.74 27.06
C VAL A 45 -46.14 -17.26 28.18
N VAL A 46 -46.57 -15.98 28.11
CA VAL A 46 -47.92 -15.38 28.45
C VAL A 46 -48.24 -15.06 29.95
N PRO A 47 -49.16 -14.09 30.34
CA PRO A 47 -50.18 -13.30 29.61
C PRO A 47 -50.33 -11.75 29.85
N VAL A 48 -51.22 -11.19 28.99
CA VAL A 48 -51.91 -9.90 28.72
C VAL A 48 -52.71 -9.29 29.93
N ILE A 49 -52.97 -7.97 30.12
CA ILE A 49 -54.05 -7.06 29.60
C ILE A 49 -53.93 -5.60 30.17
N PRO A 50 -54.37 -4.53 29.46
CA PRO A 50 -53.99 -3.11 29.63
C PRO A 50 -55.00 -2.26 30.43
N PRO A 51 -54.75 -0.94 30.59
CA PRO A 51 -55.68 0.00 29.93
C PRO A 51 -55.04 1.27 29.32
N THR A 52 -55.72 1.70 28.27
CA THR A 52 -55.70 2.93 27.48
C THR A 52 -55.40 4.24 28.23
N ALA A 53 -54.46 5.05 27.70
CA ALA A 53 -54.58 6.52 27.72
C ALA A 53 -53.58 7.19 26.76
N LEU A 54 -54.15 8.03 25.88
CA LEU A 54 -53.57 9.22 25.24
C LEU A 54 -52.54 9.02 24.11
N ASP A 55 -53.10 9.10 22.91
CA ASP A 55 -52.62 9.82 21.74
C ASP A 55 -51.39 10.71 21.98
N GLN A 56 -50.23 10.17 21.63
CA GLN A 56 -49.16 10.93 21.01
C GLN A 56 -48.81 10.16 19.74
N ASN A 57 -49.46 10.49 18.63
CA ASN A 57 -48.80 10.45 17.33
C ASN A 57 -47.59 11.41 17.39
N GLU A 58 -46.58 11.01 18.14
CA GLU A 58 -45.21 11.43 17.91
C GLU A 58 -44.90 10.84 16.55
N VAL A 59 -45.06 11.67 15.51
CA VAL A 59 -44.38 11.45 14.25
C VAL A 59 -42.91 11.46 14.62
N ILE A 60 -42.39 10.29 15.05
CA ILE A 60 -40.97 10.00 15.06
C ILE A 60 -40.61 10.17 13.60
N SER A 61 -40.22 11.39 13.22
CA SER A 61 -39.72 11.67 11.90
C SER A 61 -38.48 10.80 11.80
N LYS A 62 -38.63 9.60 11.22
CA LYS A 62 -37.51 8.70 10.98
C LYS A 62 -36.47 9.57 10.28
N GLU A 63 -35.34 9.78 10.94
CA GLU A 63 -34.28 10.60 10.38
C GLU A 63 -34.00 10.07 8.97
N PRO A 64 -33.86 10.95 7.97
CA PRO A 64 -33.65 10.50 6.61
C PRO A 64 -32.39 9.63 6.57
N LEU A 65 -32.40 8.56 5.76
CA LEU A 65 -31.27 7.64 5.61
C LEU A 65 -29.92 8.35 5.41
N SER A 66 -29.93 9.50 4.75
CA SER A 66 -28.75 10.36 4.57
C SER A 66 -28.16 10.89 5.89
N ALA A 67 -28.98 11.21 6.89
CA ALA A 67 -28.54 11.66 8.20
C ALA A 67 -27.85 10.51 8.97
N HIS A 68 -28.42 9.31 8.96
CA HIS A 68 -27.80 8.12 9.55
C HIS A 68 -26.44 7.79 8.90
N ILE A 69 -26.37 7.81 7.56
CA ILE A 69 -25.11 7.59 6.82
C ILE A 69 -24.08 8.67 7.20
N SER A 70 -24.47 9.94 7.23
CA SER A 70 -23.58 11.05 7.57
C SER A 70 -23.05 10.97 9.00
N ALA A 71 -23.92 10.65 9.97
CA ALA A 71 -23.54 10.46 11.37
C ALA A 71 -22.56 9.28 11.53
N HIS A 72 -22.83 8.16 10.85
CA HIS A 72 -21.95 6.99 10.88
C HIS A 72 -20.58 7.29 10.26
N ILE A 73 -20.54 7.92 9.09
CA ILE A 73 -19.28 8.33 8.44
C ILE A 73 -18.51 9.30 9.34
N SER A 74 -19.17 10.24 10.01
CA SER A 74 -18.52 11.19 10.92
C SER A 74 -17.83 10.49 12.09
N LYS A 75 -18.48 9.47 12.68
CA LYS A 75 -17.89 8.63 13.74
C LYS A 75 -16.64 7.90 13.25
N LEU A 76 -16.72 7.25 12.08
CA LEU A 76 -15.57 6.56 11.48
C LEU A 76 -14.44 7.53 11.10
N ALA A 77 -14.79 8.72 10.59
CA ALA A 77 -13.83 9.74 10.19
C ALA A 77 -12.99 10.25 11.36
N GLN A 78 -13.55 10.34 12.57
CA GLN A 78 -12.79 10.76 13.75
C GLN A 78 -11.70 9.74 14.11
N ALA A 79 -12.05 8.45 14.13
CA ALA A 79 -11.10 7.38 14.42
C ALA A 79 -9.99 7.31 13.36
N GLU A 80 -10.35 7.43 12.08
CA GLU A 80 -9.39 7.43 10.98
C GLU A 80 -8.47 8.66 11.01
N ARG A 81 -9.00 9.85 11.30
CA ARG A 81 -8.20 11.07 11.47
C ARG A 81 -7.15 10.91 12.56
N GLU A 82 -7.57 10.41 13.72
CA GLU A 82 -6.65 10.18 14.84
C GLU A 82 -5.55 9.18 14.46
N LYS A 83 -5.93 8.05 13.83
CA LYS A 83 -4.98 7.05 13.32
C LYS A 83 -3.95 7.67 12.37
N ARG A 84 -4.39 8.50 11.41
CA ARG A 84 -3.50 9.20 10.47
C ARG A 84 -2.57 10.19 11.16
N LEU A 85 -3.09 10.97 12.12
CA LEU A 85 -2.27 11.90 12.91
C LEU A 85 -1.23 11.17 13.75
N GLN A 86 -1.60 10.04 14.37
CA GLN A 86 -0.66 9.21 15.14
C GLN A 86 0.46 8.67 14.25
N PHE A 87 0.15 8.22 13.04
CA PHE A 87 1.18 7.85 12.06
C PHE A 87 2.10 9.05 11.73
N MET A 88 1.55 10.22 11.44
CA MET A 88 2.36 11.42 11.16
C MET A 88 3.26 11.82 12.34
N LYS A 89 2.80 11.63 13.59
CA LYS A 89 3.63 11.86 14.79
C LYS A 89 4.84 10.93 14.82
N VAL A 90 4.70 9.66 14.43
CA VAL A 90 5.83 8.73 14.32
C VAL A 90 6.84 9.23 13.29
N VAL A 91 6.36 9.69 12.13
CA VAL A 91 7.22 10.28 11.09
C VAL A 91 7.95 11.52 11.62
N ILE A 92 7.24 12.45 12.26
CA ILE A 92 7.83 13.64 12.87
C ILE A 92 8.88 13.29 13.90
N ASN A 93 8.60 12.36 14.82
CA ASN A 93 9.55 11.94 15.84
C ASN A 93 10.84 11.37 15.22
N ASP A 94 10.71 10.66 14.11
CA ASP A 94 11.87 10.17 13.37
C ASP A 94 12.67 11.31 12.73
N VAL A 95 12.01 12.29 12.10
CA VAL A 95 12.67 13.49 11.57
C VAL A 95 13.34 14.29 12.69
N VAL A 96 12.69 14.48 13.84
CA VAL A 96 13.26 15.15 15.03
C VAL A 96 14.55 14.47 15.46
N ARG A 97 14.51 13.14 15.60
CA ARG A 97 15.68 12.36 16.02
C ARG A 97 16.83 12.44 15.02
N LEU A 98 16.54 12.38 13.73
CA LEU A 98 17.56 12.36 12.67
C LEU A 98 18.11 13.75 12.34
N CYS A 99 17.26 14.78 12.41
CA CYS A 99 17.59 16.13 11.97
C CYS A 99 17.91 17.08 13.13
N GLN A 100 17.65 16.66 14.38
CA GLN A 100 17.82 17.48 15.59
C GLN A 100 17.07 18.81 15.46
N LEU A 101 15.75 18.70 15.26
CA LEU A 101 14.90 19.87 15.02
C LEU A 101 14.81 20.75 16.27
N ASP A 102 14.72 22.06 16.05
CA ASP A 102 14.32 23.00 17.09
C ASP A 102 12.78 23.02 17.29
N GLU A 103 12.33 23.70 18.34
CA GLU A 103 10.91 23.80 18.71
C GLU A 103 10.06 24.44 17.60
N ARG A 104 10.59 25.44 16.91
CA ARG A 104 9.89 26.12 15.82
C ARG A 104 9.71 25.20 14.61
N GLN A 105 10.75 24.45 14.24
CA GLN A 105 10.69 23.47 13.17
C GLN A 105 9.69 22.36 13.50
N LEU A 106 9.69 21.87 14.74
CA LEU A 106 8.74 20.87 15.23
C LEU A 106 7.28 21.36 15.12
N ASP A 107 6.99 22.58 15.59
CA ASP A 107 5.65 23.16 15.54
C ASP A 107 5.14 23.31 14.10
N GLN A 108 6.02 23.72 13.18
CA GLN A 108 5.69 23.83 11.76
C GLN A 108 5.34 22.46 11.15
N LEU A 109 6.09 21.41 11.48
CA LEU A 109 5.78 20.06 11.02
C LEU A 109 4.49 19.51 11.63
N LEU A 110 4.21 19.78 12.91
CA LEU A 110 2.96 19.38 13.55
C LEU A 110 1.75 20.04 12.90
N LEU A 111 1.85 21.33 12.56
CA LEU A 111 0.80 22.05 11.85
C LEU A 111 0.59 21.50 10.43
N ALA A 112 1.68 21.23 9.71
CA ALA A 112 1.61 20.65 8.37
C ALA A 112 1.04 19.23 8.38
N ALA A 113 1.38 18.41 9.37
CA ALA A 113 0.79 17.08 9.54
C ALA A 113 -0.73 17.16 9.73
N LYS A 114 -1.23 18.09 10.56
CA LYS A 114 -2.68 18.34 10.70
C LYS A 114 -3.31 18.71 9.35
N GLY A 115 -2.71 19.66 8.63
CA GLY A 115 -3.21 20.07 7.31
C GLY A 115 -3.20 18.94 6.26
N ALA A 116 -2.14 18.12 6.23
CA ALA A 116 -2.03 16.97 5.34
C ALA A 116 -3.07 15.90 5.67
N THR A 117 -3.29 15.61 6.97
CA THR A 117 -4.32 14.68 7.40
C THR A 117 -5.70 15.15 6.97
N GLU A 118 -6.10 16.39 7.25
CA GLU A 118 -7.44 16.88 6.84
C GLU A 118 -7.65 16.83 5.33
N ARG A 119 -6.64 17.18 4.53
CA ARG A 119 -6.72 17.06 3.07
C ARG A 119 -6.92 15.61 2.62
N SER A 120 -6.23 14.67 3.26
CA SER A 120 -6.40 13.24 2.97
C SER A 120 -7.79 12.71 3.41
N MET A 121 -8.38 13.28 4.47
CA MET A 121 -9.71 12.92 4.94
C MET A 121 -10.82 13.28 3.96
N LYS A 122 -10.61 14.29 3.09
CA LYS A 122 -11.58 14.63 2.05
C LYS A 122 -11.82 13.48 1.07
N ASN A 123 -10.75 12.93 0.48
CA ASN A 123 -10.88 11.80 -0.45
C ASN A 123 -11.43 10.55 0.27
N TRP A 124 -10.97 10.30 1.51
CA TRP A 124 -11.51 9.23 2.33
C TRP A 124 -13.02 9.35 2.55
N HIS A 125 -13.51 10.55 2.86
CA HIS A 125 -14.94 10.82 3.08
C HIS A 125 -15.76 10.57 1.82
N GLU A 126 -15.30 11.06 0.66
CA GLU A 126 -15.96 10.82 -0.63
C GLU A 126 -16.02 9.32 -0.97
N GLN A 127 -14.98 8.55 -0.65
CA GLN A 127 -14.97 7.09 -0.84
C GLN A 127 -15.96 6.38 0.09
N ALA A 128 -15.95 6.74 1.38
CA ALA A 128 -16.88 6.18 2.36
C ALA A 128 -18.33 6.48 1.98
N GLU A 129 -18.64 7.72 1.58
CA GLU A 129 -19.98 8.12 1.17
C GLU A 129 -20.46 7.32 -0.06
N ARG A 130 -19.62 7.22 -1.10
CA ARG A 130 -19.95 6.41 -2.29
C ARG A 130 -20.23 4.96 -1.91
N TYR A 131 -19.40 4.37 -1.06
CA TYR A 131 -19.56 2.98 -0.62
C TYR A 131 -20.86 2.76 0.15
N PHE A 132 -21.11 3.54 1.20
CA PHE A 132 -22.30 3.36 2.03
C PHE A 132 -23.58 3.65 1.26
N ARG A 133 -23.62 4.70 0.42
CA ARG A 133 -24.78 4.98 -0.43
C ARG A 133 -25.06 3.87 -1.43
N ALA A 134 -24.04 3.31 -2.07
CA ALA A 134 -24.22 2.21 -3.01
C ALA A 134 -24.73 0.95 -2.29
N ARG A 135 -24.24 0.69 -1.08
CA ARG A 135 -24.61 -0.51 -0.30
C ARG A 135 -26.01 -0.43 0.31
N LEU A 136 -26.48 0.77 0.63
CA LEU A 136 -27.75 1.03 1.32
C LEU A 136 -28.84 1.58 0.40
N LYS A 137 -28.61 1.61 -0.93
CA LYS A 137 -29.50 2.23 -1.91
C LYS A 137 -30.97 1.80 -1.78
N ASP A 138 -31.20 0.53 -1.48
CA ASP A 138 -32.53 -0.09 -1.42
C ASP A 138 -32.92 -0.51 0.01
N ALA A 139 -32.15 -0.10 1.03
CA ALA A 139 -32.43 -0.40 2.42
C ALA A 139 -33.39 0.63 3.03
N ASP A 140 -34.37 0.16 3.80
CA ASP A 140 -35.16 1.04 4.67
C ASP A 140 -34.32 1.53 5.87
N SER A 141 -34.84 2.52 6.61
CA SER A 141 -34.10 3.18 7.70
C SER A 141 -33.67 2.24 8.82
N ASP A 142 -34.48 1.23 9.15
CA ASP A 142 -34.21 0.34 10.28
C ASP A 142 -33.16 -0.71 9.86
N THR A 143 -33.35 -1.31 8.67
CA THR A 143 -32.37 -2.21 8.04
C THR A 143 -31.02 -1.51 7.82
N ALA A 144 -31.03 -0.25 7.39
CA ALA A 144 -29.79 0.49 7.15
C ALA A 144 -28.97 0.72 8.41
N LYS A 145 -29.62 0.90 9.56
CA LYS A 145 -28.93 1.09 10.85
C LYS A 145 -28.19 -0.18 11.26
N GLU A 146 -28.84 -1.33 11.16
CA GLU A 146 -28.23 -2.64 11.44
C GLU A 146 -27.05 -2.90 10.48
N MET A 147 -27.26 -2.66 9.18
CA MET A 147 -26.20 -2.82 8.18
C MET A 147 -25.01 -1.90 8.44
N LEU A 148 -25.23 -0.64 8.85
CA LEU A 148 -24.15 0.30 9.19
C LEU A 148 -23.33 -0.19 10.38
N ASP A 149 -23.98 -0.70 11.42
CA ASP A 149 -23.28 -1.24 12.60
C ASP A 149 -22.43 -2.47 12.25
N ASP A 150 -22.92 -3.36 11.39
CA ASP A 150 -22.16 -4.50 10.87
C ASP A 150 -20.96 -4.07 10.00
N MET A 151 -21.10 -2.96 9.27
CA MET A 151 -20.06 -2.40 8.40
C MET A 151 -19.02 -1.54 9.12
N ALA A 152 -19.08 -1.41 10.45
CA ALA A 152 -18.12 -0.60 11.21
C ALA A 152 -16.65 -1.04 11.07
N LYS A 153 -16.40 -2.26 10.53
CA LYS A 153 -15.05 -2.80 10.28
C LYS A 153 -14.53 -2.57 8.86
N VAL A 154 -15.29 -1.90 7.98
CA VAL A 154 -14.84 -1.65 6.61
C VAL A 154 -13.68 -0.66 6.63
N ASN A 155 -12.55 -1.08 6.06
CA ASN A 155 -11.37 -0.24 5.92
C ASN A 155 -11.37 0.43 4.54
N PHE A 156 -11.47 1.75 4.51
CA PHE A 156 -11.36 2.56 3.28
C PHE A 156 -9.92 3.03 3.03
N GLY A 157 -9.00 2.78 3.96
CA GLY A 157 -7.56 2.98 3.80
C GLY A 157 -6.89 1.73 3.22
N GLY A 158 -7.22 1.41 1.97
CA GLY A 158 -6.63 0.30 1.23
C GLY A 158 -5.36 0.73 0.51
N ASN A 159 -4.22 0.20 0.97
CA ASN A 159 -2.87 0.32 0.41
C ASN A 159 -2.37 1.76 0.31
N ARG A 160 -1.63 2.23 1.34
CA ARG A 160 -0.81 3.46 1.41
C ARG A 160 -0.73 4.18 0.07
N SER A 161 -1.82 4.85 -0.30
CA SER A 161 -1.91 5.41 -1.64
C SER A 161 -0.91 6.56 -1.70
N LYS A 162 -0.51 7.01 -2.89
CA LYS A 162 0.32 8.23 -3.07
C LYS A 162 -0.31 9.50 -2.45
N GLU A 163 -1.48 9.34 -1.84
CA GLU A 163 -2.40 10.32 -1.35
C GLU A 163 -2.58 10.27 0.18
N GLU A 164 -1.73 9.55 0.90
CA GLU A 164 -1.83 9.48 2.37
C GLU A 164 -0.56 9.96 3.08
N GLY A 165 -0.76 10.80 4.10
CA GLY A 165 0.27 11.24 5.03
C GLY A 165 1.53 11.78 4.36
N GLU A 166 2.66 11.11 4.63
CA GLU A 166 4.01 11.47 4.18
C GLU A 166 4.19 11.46 2.65
N SER A 167 3.31 10.77 1.93
CA SER A 167 3.40 10.67 0.47
C SER A 167 2.87 11.92 -0.25
N ARG A 168 2.10 12.77 0.44
CA ARG A 168 1.50 13.99 -0.10
C ARG A 168 2.56 15.07 -0.41
N GLU A 169 2.33 15.76 -1.52
CA GLU A 169 3.18 16.90 -1.95
C GLU A 169 3.27 17.97 -0.87
N LEU A 170 2.16 18.34 -0.23
CA LEU A 170 2.15 19.32 0.86
C LEU A 170 3.15 18.98 1.98
N TRP A 171 3.24 17.71 2.37
CA TRP A 171 4.17 17.27 3.40
C TRP A 171 5.62 17.40 2.94
N LYS A 172 5.92 16.95 1.71
CA LYS A 172 7.26 17.05 1.10
C LYS A 172 7.69 18.51 0.93
N ASP A 173 6.79 19.36 0.46
CA ASP A 173 7.03 20.79 0.31
C ASP A 173 7.33 21.42 1.67
N THR A 174 6.56 21.07 2.70
CA THR A 174 6.81 21.54 4.06
C THR A 174 8.18 21.08 4.56
N LEU A 175 8.55 19.81 4.37
CA LEU A 175 9.88 19.33 4.76
C LEU A 175 10.99 20.14 4.09
N SER A 176 10.85 20.49 2.82
CA SER A 176 11.84 21.30 2.09
C SER A 176 11.96 22.75 2.59
N LEU A 177 10.89 23.28 3.18
CA LEU A 177 10.85 24.65 3.71
C LEU A 177 11.34 24.71 5.16
N VAL A 178 11.02 23.67 5.95
CA VAL A 178 11.35 23.62 7.39
C VAL A 178 12.78 23.15 7.61
N LEU A 179 13.25 22.18 6.82
CA LEU A 179 14.58 21.59 6.98
C LEU A 179 15.61 22.36 6.15
N ASN A 180 16.81 22.51 6.70
CA ASN A 180 17.97 22.98 5.93
C ASN A 180 18.59 21.84 5.08
N GLU A 181 19.50 22.19 4.18
CA GLU A 181 20.12 21.24 3.25
C GLU A 181 20.85 20.08 3.95
N ASN A 182 21.52 20.35 5.08
CA ASN A 182 22.22 19.32 5.86
C ASN A 182 21.23 18.36 6.54
N GLN A 183 20.12 18.87 7.06
CA GLN A 183 19.05 18.05 7.64
C GLN A 183 18.39 17.18 6.56
N ILE A 184 18.09 17.77 5.40
CA ILE A 184 17.56 17.05 4.23
C ILE A 184 18.48 15.91 3.82
N SER A 185 19.77 16.19 3.63
CA SER A 185 20.74 15.17 3.18
C SER A 185 20.82 13.99 4.15
N ARG A 186 20.86 14.24 5.46
CA ARG A 186 20.87 13.19 6.48
C ARG A 186 19.60 12.34 6.44
N TYR A 187 18.45 12.99 6.30
CA TYR A 187 17.17 12.30 6.24
C TYR A 187 17.07 11.42 4.98
N GLU A 188 17.45 11.95 3.82
CA GLU A 188 17.46 11.21 2.55
C GLU A 188 18.40 9.98 2.60
N GLU A 189 19.58 10.12 3.21
CA GLU A 189 20.52 9.00 3.37
C GLU A 189 19.91 7.85 4.19
N VAL A 190 19.24 8.18 5.30
CA VAL A 190 18.58 7.17 6.14
C VAL A 190 17.38 6.54 5.43
N LEU A 191 16.58 7.32 4.70
CA LEU A 191 15.46 6.76 3.92
C LEU A 191 15.96 5.81 2.82
N LYS A 192 17.07 6.17 2.16
CA LYS A 192 17.73 5.33 1.17
C LYS A 192 18.20 4.02 1.79
N GLN A 193 18.88 4.08 2.93
CA GLN A 193 19.35 2.88 3.63
C GLN A 193 18.16 1.98 4.01
N ARG A 194 17.10 2.54 4.60
CA ARG A 194 15.90 1.76 4.95
C ARG A 194 15.24 1.10 3.74
N HIS A 195 15.29 1.73 2.57
CA HIS A 195 14.74 1.13 1.35
C HIS A 195 15.60 -0.05 0.88
N LEU A 196 16.94 0.08 0.92
CA LEU A 196 17.86 -1.02 0.66
C LEU A 196 17.64 -2.17 1.65
N ASP A 197 17.52 -1.88 2.94
CA ASP A 197 17.24 -2.90 3.96
C ASP A 197 15.93 -3.66 3.66
N ARG A 198 14.90 -2.96 3.16
CA ARG A 198 13.64 -3.61 2.74
C ARG A 198 13.82 -4.49 1.51
N ILE A 199 14.60 -4.07 0.52
CA ILE A 199 14.93 -4.87 -0.67
C ILE A 199 15.69 -6.14 -0.24
N ASP A 200 16.70 -5.99 0.61
CA ASP A 200 17.53 -7.08 1.10
C ASP A 200 16.70 -8.09 1.90
N ALA A 201 15.85 -7.59 2.81
CA ALA A 201 14.95 -8.45 3.58
C ALA A 201 13.92 -9.16 2.69
N PHE A 202 13.28 -8.43 1.76
CA PHE A 202 12.25 -8.98 0.88
C PHE A 202 12.81 -10.04 -0.08
N SER A 203 13.97 -9.78 -0.68
CA SER A 203 14.66 -10.77 -1.51
C SER A 203 15.09 -12.01 -0.72
N SER A 204 15.58 -11.82 0.51
CA SER A 204 16.02 -12.92 1.39
C SER A 204 14.86 -13.84 1.81
N ILE A 205 13.71 -13.26 2.20
CA ILE A 205 12.54 -14.06 2.58
C ILE A 205 11.94 -14.77 1.36
N SER A 206 11.90 -14.12 0.19
CA SER A 206 11.52 -14.76 -1.08
C SER A 206 12.44 -15.93 -1.42
N MET A 207 13.77 -15.75 -1.31
CA MET A 207 14.73 -16.82 -1.58
C MET A 207 14.62 -17.98 -0.61
N THR A 208 14.42 -17.72 0.68
CA THR A 208 14.19 -18.78 1.67
C THR A 208 12.91 -19.57 1.36
N THR A 209 11.86 -18.86 0.92
CA THR A 209 10.60 -19.48 0.54
C THR A 209 10.73 -20.35 -0.71
N LEU A 210 11.43 -19.85 -1.74
CA LEU A 210 11.73 -20.57 -2.97
C LEU A 210 12.59 -21.81 -2.70
N ASP A 211 13.64 -21.68 -1.89
CA ASP A 211 14.53 -22.77 -1.53
C ASP A 211 13.79 -23.89 -0.78
N SER A 212 12.97 -23.52 0.23
CA SER A 212 12.11 -24.47 0.95
C SER A 212 11.15 -25.21 0.02
N HIS A 213 10.63 -24.55 -1.01
CA HIS A 213 9.68 -25.14 -1.94
C HIS A 213 10.35 -26.00 -3.00
N LEU A 214 11.40 -25.49 -3.65
CA LEU A 214 12.02 -26.09 -4.83
C LEU A 214 13.24 -26.98 -4.52
N ARG A 215 13.75 -26.93 -3.28
CA ARG A 215 14.96 -27.62 -2.82
C ARG A 215 16.15 -27.31 -3.74
N LEU A 216 16.56 -26.05 -3.75
CA LEU A 216 17.55 -25.55 -4.70
C LEU A 216 18.95 -26.06 -4.34
N THR A 217 19.77 -26.31 -5.36
CA THR A 217 21.22 -26.52 -5.14
C THR A 217 21.91 -25.19 -4.83
N PRO A 218 23.14 -25.19 -4.28
CA PRO A 218 23.88 -23.94 -4.04
C PRO A 218 24.06 -23.06 -5.28
N ASP A 219 24.34 -23.65 -6.44
CA ASP A 219 24.50 -22.91 -7.69
C ASP A 219 23.18 -22.30 -8.17
N GLN A 220 22.08 -23.06 -8.07
CA GLN A 220 20.74 -22.55 -8.37
C GLN A 220 20.35 -21.41 -7.44
N LYS A 221 20.64 -21.54 -6.14
CA LYS A 221 20.37 -20.51 -5.14
C LYS A 221 21.14 -19.22 -5.45
N LYS A 222 22.40 -19.32 -5.88
CA LYS A 222 23.21 -18.17 -6.29
C LYS A 222 22.65 -17.51 -7.56
N GLY A 223 22.32 -18.29 -8.59
CA GLY A 223 21.77 -17.78 -9.84
C GLY A 223 20.41 -17.12 -9.64
N LEU A 224 19.47 -17.83 -9.02
CA LEU A 224 18.12 -17.35 -8.75
C LEU A 224 18.13 -16.18 -7.76
N GLY A 225 19.02 -16.21 -6.75
CA GLY A 225 19.19 -15.12 -5.79
C GLY A 225 19.48 -13.78 -6.46
N LYS A 226 20.33 -13.77 -7.51
CA LYS A 226 20.60 -12.55 -8.28
C LYS A 226 19.35 -12.03 -9.00
N LEU A 227 18.58 -12.93 -9.62
CA LEU A 227 17.34 -12.57 -10.34
C LEU A 227 16.26 -12.04 -9.39
N VAL A 228 16.08 -12.71 -8.25
CA VAL A 228 15.10 -12.33 -7.22
C VAL A 228 15.48 -11.00 -6.55
N TYR A 229 16.76 -10.78 -6.28
CA TYR A 229 17.25 -9.50 -5.78
C TYR A 229 16.95 -8.36 -6.75
N GLN A 230 17.30 -8.53 -8.03
CA GLN A 230 17.04 -7.52 -9.04
C GLN A 230 15.55 -7.26 -9.23
N ALA A 231 14.72 -8.30 -9.13
CA ALA A 231 13.28 -8.17 -9.14
C ALA A 231 12.77 -7.34 -7.95
N ALA A 232 13.29 -7.57 -6.74
CA ALA A 232 12.97 -6.76 -5.57
C ALA A 232 13.35 -5.29 -5.77
N VAL A 233 14.56 -5.00 -6.25
CA VAL A 233 15.01 -3.62 -6.56
C VAL A 233 14.05 -2.93 -7.52
N ASN A 234 13.60 -3.63 -8.56
CA ASN A 234 12.79 -3.03 -9.62
C ASN A 234 11.30 -2.92 -9.29
N HIS A 235 10.79 -3.78 -8.38
CA HIS A 235 9.35 -3.99 -8.25
C HIS A 235 8.82 -3.98 -6.82
N LEU A 236 9.65 -3.86 -5.77
CA LEU A 236 9.19 -3.88 -4.38
C LEU A 236 8.06 -2.87 -4.13
N ASP A 237 8.20 -1.63 -4.60
CA ASP A 237 7.18 -0.59 -4.39
C ASP A 237 5.86 -0.89 -5.12
N ASP A 238 5.92 -1.55 -6.28
CA ASP A 238 4.72 -1.95 -7.03
C ASP A 238 4.02 -3.13 -6.36
N VAL A 239 4.80 -4.11 -5.88
CA VAL A 239 4.33 -5.26 -5.10
C VAL A 239 3.63 -4.76 -3.83
N GLN A 240 4.26 -3.88 -3.07
CA GLN A 240 3.67 -3.30 -1.84
C GLN A 240 2.43 -2.45 -2.13
N ARG A 241 2.38 -1.76 -3.28
CA ARG A 241 1.18 -1.02 -3.67
C ARG A 241 0.02 -1.95 -4.03
N TYR A 242 0.31 -3.06 -4.69
CA TYR A 242 -0.71 -3.98 -5.17
C TYR A 242 -1.25 -4.88 -4.05
N TRP A 243 -0.35 -5.50 -3.27
CA TRP A 243 -0.71 -6.46 -2.22
C TRP A 243 -0.67 -5.89 -0.79
N GLY A 244 -0.19 -4.65 -0.61
CA GLY A 244 -0.06 -4.03 0.70
C GLY A 244 1.07 -4.64 1.53
N ASP A 245 0.86 -4.67 2.86
CA ASP A 245 1.78 -5.28 3.82
C ASP A 245 1.55 -6.80 3.97
N TYR A 246 0.70 -7.40 3.13
CA TYR A 246 0.33 -8.81 3.18
C TYR A 246 1.27 -9.67 2.33
N LEU A 247 2.07 -10.53 2.97
CA LEU A 247 3.06 -11.37 2.29
C LEU A 247 2.71 -12.86 2.42
N GLU A 248 2.01 -13.41 1.43
CA GLU A 248 1.77 -14.86 1.34
C GLU A 248 2.92 -15.61 0.67
N LYS A 249 3.01 -16.91 0.97
CA LYS A 249 4.01 -17.80 0.39
C LYS A 249 4.05 -17.74 -1.15
N GLY A 250 2.89 -17.83 -1.80
CA GLY A 250 2.80 -17.78 -3.26
C GLY A 250 3.27 -16.43 -3.83
N MET A 251 2.89 -15.34 -3.18
CA MET A 251 3.33 -13.98 -3.54
C MET A 251 4.86 -13.84 -3.43
N LEU A 252 5.45 -14.30 -2.33
CA LEU A 252 6.91 -14.27 -2.11
C LEU A 252 7.68 -15.05 -3.17
N MET A 253 7.17 -16.22 -3.57
CA MET A 253 7.79 -17.02 -4.65
C MET A 253 7.59 -16.37 -6.03
N SER A 254 6.44 -15.73 -6.24
CA SER A 254 6.10 -15.10 -7.53
C SER A 254 7.07 -13.99 -7.94
N LEU A 255 7.87 -13.44 -7.01
CA LEU A 255 8.91 -12.47 -7.33
C LEU A 255 9.92 -13.00 -8.37
N ALA A 256 10.14 -14.32 -8.42
CA ALA A 256 10.94 -14.94 -9.48
C ALA A 256 10.34 -14.69 -10.88
N ASN A 257 9.00 -14.64 -11.01
CA ASN A 257 8.26 -14.48 -12.27
C ASN A 257 8.35 -13.06 -12.85
N ALA A 258 8.96 -12.11 -12.14
CA ALA A 258 9.35 -10.82 -12.71
C ALA A 258 10.36 -10.97 -13.88
N ASN A 259 11.08 -12.09 -13.89
CA ASN A 259 12.04 -12.46 -14.91
C ASN A 259 11.36 -13.21 -16.07
N GLU A 260 12.07 -13.31 -17.19
CA GLU A 260 11.61 -14.10 -18.33
C GLU A 260 11.76 -15.59 -18.03
N ASP A 261 10.87 -16.40 -18.60
CA ASP A 261 10.76 -17.82 -18.29
C ASP A 261 12.05 -18.57 -18.73
N GLU A 262 12.68 -18.16 -19.83
CA GLU A 262 13.94 -18.71 -20.32
C GLU A 262 15.07 -18.54 -19.29
N ALA A 263 15.16 -17.37 -18.65
CA ALA A 263 16.19 -17.11 -17.64
C ALA A 263 15.99 -17.98 -16.38
N LEU A 264 14.74 -18.33 -16.06
CA LEU A 264 14.44 -19.25 -14.96
C LEU A 264 14.77 -20.70 -15.34
N GLN A 265 14.47 -21.12 -16.57
CA GLN A 265 14.76 -22.46 -17.08
C GLN A 265 16.26 -22.75 -17.27
N GLU A 266 17.09 -21.74 -17.47
CA GLU A 266 18.55 -21.89 -17.45
C GLU A 266 19.09 -22.27 -16.06
N ILE A 267 18.36 -21.96 -15.00
CA ILE A 267 18.77 -22.18 -13.60
C ILE A 267 18.06 -23.40 -13.01
N LEU A 268 16.75 -23.48 -13.21
CA LEU A 268 15.89 -24.50 -12.63
C LEU A 268 15.83 -25.73 -13.53
N THR A 269 15.70 -26.90 -12.92
CA THR A 269 15.29 -28.09 -13.69
C THR A 269 13.83 -27.93 -14.15
N GLU A 270 13.44 -28.62 -15.22
CA GLU A 270 12.06 -28.59 -15.74
C GLU A 270 11.03 -28.86 -14.64
N GLY A 271 11.24 -29.88 -13.81
CA GLY A 271 10.34 -30.19 -12.69
C GLY A 271 10.27 -29.11 -11.60
N GLN A 272 11.37 -28.38 -11.35
CA GLN A 272 11.36 -27.24 -10.43
C GLN A 272 10.63 -26.04 -11.04
N PHE A 273 10.83 -25.79 -12.34
CA PHE A 273 10.17 -24.71 -13.06
C PHE A 273 8.66 -24.91 -13.08
N GLU A 274 8.16 -26.09 -13.48
CA GLU A 274 6.73 -26.39 -13.48
C GLU A 274 6.11 -26.27 -12.09
N ARG A 275 6.83 -26.73 -11.07
CA ARG A 275 6.40 -26.62 -9.68
C ARG A 275 6.31 -25.15 -9.22
N LEU A 276 7.26 -24.31 -9.63
CA LEU A 276 7.22 -22.86 -9.39
C LEU A 276 5.97 -22.26 -10.04
N LYS A 277 5.76 -22.48 -11.35
CA LYS A 277 4.62 -21.94 -12.11
C LYS A 277 3.29 -22.33 -11.49
N SER A 278 3.13 -23.60 -11.12
CA SER A 278 1.93 -24.09 -10.44
C SER A 278 1.69 -23.40 -9.10
N ALA A 279 2.75 -23.21 -8.29
CA ALA A 279 2.63 -22.58 -6.98
C ALA A 279 2.37 -21.07 -7.02
N THR A 280 2.65 -20.41 -8.15
CA THR A 280 2.53 -18.95 -8.32
C THR A 280 1.39 -18.53 -9.25
N ALA A 281 0.63 -19.48 -9.83
CA ALA A 281 -0.37 -19.19 -10.85
C ALA A 281 -1.39 -18.09 -10.45
N ASN A 282 -1.78 -18.04 -9.18
CA ASN A 282 -2.71 -17.02 -8.66
C ASN A 282 -2.13 -15.59 -8.61
N PHE A 283 -0.84 -15.43 -8.87
CA PHE A 283 -0.12 -14.15 -8.82
C PHE A 283 0.41 -13.74 -10.21
N ASP A 284 0.27 -14.59 -11.22
CA ASP A 284 0.83 -14.33 -12.56
C ASP A 284 0.14 -13.16 -13.27
N HIS A 285 -1.14 -12.89 -13.00
CA HIS A 285 -1.86 -11.76 -13.60
C HIS A 285 -1.17 -10.41 -13.33
N PHE A 286 -0.57 -10.25 -12.14
CA PHE A 286 0.20 -9.06 -11.79
C PHE A 286 1.48 -8.97 -12.64
N TRP A 287 2.22 -10.06 -12.75
CA TRP A 287 3.47 -10.10 -13.51
C TRP A 287 3.25 -9.99 -15.02
N ASP A 288 2.16 -10.56 -15.54
CA ASP A 288 1.76 -10.44 -16.94
C ASP A 288 1.40 -9.01 -17.31
N ALA A 289 0.71 -8.29 -16.42
CA ALA A 289 0.48 -6.86 -16.60
C ALA A 289 1.81 -6.09 -16.67
N LYS A 290 2.75 -6.38 -15.77
CA LYS A 290 4.09 -5.74 -15.77
C LYS A 290 4.95 -6.10 -16.99
N LYS A 291 4.86 -7.34 -17.50
CA LYS A 291 5.51 -7.75 -18.73
C LYS A 291 4.92 -6.99 -19.93
N ARG A 292 3.60 -6.88 -20.04
CA ARG A 292 2.92 -6.09 -21.09
C ARG A 292 3.31 -4.61 -21.07
N GLU A 293 3.26 -3.96 -19.89
CA GLU A 293 3.69 -2.55 -19.73
C GLU A 293 5.14 -2.33 -20.23
N ARG A 294 6.05 -3.26 -19.94
CA ARG A 294 7.45 -3.19 -20.41
C ARG A 294 7.55 -3.34 -21.92
N GLN A 295 6.80 -4.26 -22.52
CA GLN A 295 6.80 -4.47 -23.97
C GLN A 295 6.24 -3.24 -24.72
N GLU A 296 5.17 -2.64 -24.22
CA GLU A 296 4.58 -1.42 -24.77
C GLU A 296 5.55 -0.24 -24.70
N LYS A 297 6.22 -0.03 -23.57
CA LYS A 297 7.26 1.00 -23.43
C LYS A 297 8.39 0.82 -24.44
N LYS A 298 8.93 -0.40 -24.55
CA LYS A 298 9.99 -0.72 -25.54
C LYS A 298 9.55 -0.46 -26.98
N LYS A 299 8.28 -0.71 -27.31
CA LYS A 299 7.73 -0.44 -28.65
C LYS A 299 7.64 1.07 -28.91
N ASN A 300 7.09 1.82 -27.97
CA ASN A 300 6.94 3.27 -28.08
C ASN A 300 8.30 3.99 -28.17
N GLU A 301 9.31 3.53 -27.44
CA GLU A 301 10.68 4.05 -27.51
C GLU A 301 11.32 3.81 -28.90
N LYS A 302 11.08 2.62 -29.49
CA LYS A 302 11.56 2.31 -30.86
C LYS A 302 10.87 3.18 -31.92
N ASP A 303 9.56 3.37 -31.79
CA ASP A 303 8.78 4.16 -32.75
C ASP A 303 9.13 5.67 -32.67
N HIS A 304 9.38 6.20 -31.48
CA HIS A 304 9.88 7.57 -31.31
C HIS A 304 11.34 7.74 -31.77
N GLY A 305 12.19 6.74 -31.54
CA GLY A 305 13.56 6.71 -32.06
C GLY A 305 13.61 6.70 -33.60
N GLN A 306 12.68 6.01 -34.26
CA GLN A 306 12.60 5.98 -35.72
C GLN A 306 12.00 7.26 -36.33
N LYS A 307 10.99 7.89 -35.69
CA LYS A 307 10.46 9.19 -36.16
C LYS A 307 11.48 10.33 -36.09
N SER A 308 12.44 10.28 -35.17
CA SER A 308 13.53 11.27 -35.08
C SER A 308 14.64 11.12 -36.14
N LYS A 309 14.62 10.04 -36.93
CA LYS A 309 15.61 9.76 -37.98
C LYS A 309 15.08 9.97 -39.42
N GLN A 310 13.85 10.45 -39.59
CA GLN A 310 13.40 10.88 -40.92
C GLN A 310 14.09 12.21 -41.29
N PRO A 311 14.89 12.26 -42.38
CA PRO A 311 15.45 13.52 -42.84
C PRO A 311 14.32 14.47 -43.23
N SER A 312 14.37 15.70 -42.73
CA SER A 312 13.41 16.73 -43.08
C SER A 312 13.29 16.84 -44.61
N PRO A 313 12.08 16.95 -45.17
CA PRO A 313 11.90 17.11 -46.60
C PRO A 313 12.66 18.36 -47.08
N PRO A 314 13.24 18.32 -48.30
CA PRO A 314 14.02 19.43 -48.80
C PRO A 314 13.14 20.67 -48.88
N VAL A 315 13.60 21.73 -48.22
CA VAL A 315 12.96 23.05 -48.26
C VAL A 315 13.03 23.55 -49.70
N GLU A 316 11.91 23.50 -50.42
CA GLU A 316 11.78 24.18 -51.70
C GLU A 316 12.00 25.68 -51.48
N ARG A 317 13.13 26.19 -51.98
CA ARG A 317 13.38 27.62 -52.09
C ARG A 317 12.37 28.20 -53.08
N GLN A 318 11.39 28.92 -52.57
CA GLN A 318 10.60 29.84 -53.38
C GLN A 318 11.54 30.94 -53.90
N VAL A 319 11.77 30.93 -55.20
CA VAL A 319 12.45 32.00 -55.94
C VAL A 319 11.36 33.02 -56.30
N ASN A 320 11.53 34.25 -55.81
CA ASN A 320 10.83 35.42 -56.33
C ASN A 320 11.51 35.91 -57.61
#